data_AF-A0A927VSY8-F1
#
_entry.id   AF-A0A927VSY8-F1
#
_cell.length_a   1.000
_cell.length_b   1.000
_cell.length_c   1.000
_cell.angle_alpha   90.00
_cell.angle_beta   90.00
_cell.angle_gamma   90.00
#
_symmetry.space_group_name_H-M   'P 1'
#
loop_
_entity.id
_entity.type
_entity.pdbx_description
1 polymer ?
#
loop_
_entity_poly.entity_id
_entity_poly.type
_entity_poly.pdbx_seq_one_letter_code
_entity_poly.pdbx_strand_id
1 'polypeptide(L)'
;MKISVPGILKKRASGKAKKGAAANLQDKTAIQKHREWRGGADTAYDYLQWCRLWGILIKWAASHPVQNVKALFRYRWMYTYLTVPSFFDRVCEGQRGAGLRGARNNLNYLASDVTKTLTTIFSADMHLHPGSKKAEELNKKIICVDELLPNLLGKGFPDCKMILFQEYPMYLPSLINQHSPVHYIEQSEIYGLPADVCPLPSFEAGLAIEDDFPKIGCCMLTSNMPCDGSIMTTMLQERRIGLPSQVLNVPLRWKEDEVQEYAVEEIKSAIKFLEEHTGCEFDWEALKEGCEIWNRQNECKFEKWDLNRTEIPPHTGSSAWLYRIFEHQAVAGEPLALKNDLKVNSILRKQVAAGKCPKTIRHRAVLWNTPCNNYANFNNWLLNCWGIDSVCEMIDIHGTDLIDTSTHESMLRGLADHYQTSTMRAHTKGGSEVMLDSLWEKYEEFNADMIIMFDQISCKGVGAINGLFEEGALRRGIPMVRVRQDLMDPTSITRREMRNDINIFMQSVMGEEPVDASLVDFDDDESW
;
A
#
# COMPACT_ATOMS: atom_id res chain seq x y z
N MET A 1 -16.90 10.81 34.33
CA MET A 1 -17.71 12.05 34.40
C MET A 1 -18.31 12.25 33.01
N LYS A 2 -19.59 11.94 32.81
CA LYS A 2 -20.26 12.03 31.50
C LYS A 2 -20.52 13.49 31.17
N ILE A 3 -19.83 14.04 30.16
CA ILE A 3 -20.11 15.39 29.65
C ILE A 3 -21.16 15.23 28.56
N SER A 4 -22.38 15.66 28.85
CA SER A 4 -23.48 15.78 27.88
C SER A 4 -23.28 17.03 27.02
N VAL A 5 -23.23 16.87 25.71
CA VAL A 5 -23.23 17.99 24.75
C VAL A 5 -24.68 18.51 24.61
N PRO A 6 -24.99 19.79 24.89
CA PRO A 6 -26.34 20.33 24.76
C PRO A 6 -26.72 20.54 23.30
N GLY A 7 -27.94 20.14 22.94
CA GLY A 7 -28.46 20.19 21.59
C GLY A 7 -28.70 21.61 21.06
N ILE A 8 -28.23 21.85 19.83
CA ILE A 8 -28.72 22.91 18.95
C ILE A 8 -28.91 22.31 17.55
N LEU A 9 -30.05 21.67 17.31
CA LEU A 9 -30.52 21.31 15.97
C LEU A 9 -32.05 21.42 15.90
N LYS A 10 -32.57 22.65 15.79
CA LYS A 10 -33.92 22.88 15.26
C LYS A 10 -34.00 24.19 14.47
N LYS A 11 -33.68 24.11 13.18
CA LYS A 11 -34.41 24.86 12.15
C LYS A 11 -34.73 23.93 10.98
N ARG A 12 -36.03 23.62 10.84
CA ARG A 12 -36.62 22.93 9.69
C ARG A 12 -36.44 23.80 8.45
N ALA A 13 -35.69 23.32 7.47
CA ALA A 13 -35.85 23.72 6.08
C ALA A 13 -36.69 22.65 5.37
N SER A 14 -37.89 23.02 4.95
CA SER A 14 -38.76 22.20 4.11
C SER A 14 -38.23 22.18 2.67
N GLY A 15 -37.33 21.24 2.41
CA GLY A 15 -36.97 20.71 1.11
C GLY A 15 -36.61 19.23 1.33
N LYS A 16 -36.74 18.35 0.33
CA LYS A 16 -36.24 16.97 0.47
C LYS A 16 -34.77 17.05 0.89
N ALA A 17 -34.46 16.77 2.16
CA ALA A 17 -33.09 16.74 2.63
C ALA A 17 -32.33 15.77 1.73
N LYS A 18 -31.31 16.26 1.02
CA LYS A 18 -30.36 15.37 0.36
C LYS A 18 -29.83 14.46 1.46
N LYS A 19 -30.17 13.17 1.41
CA LYS A 19 -29.57 12.19 2.31
C LYS A 19 -28.07 12.25 2.04
N GLY A 20 -27.26 12.54 3.07
CA GLY A 20 -25.80 12.57 2.93
C GLY A 20 -25.24 11.20 2.54
N ALA A 21 -23.97 11.15 2.15
CA ALA A 21 -23.32 9.95 1.63
C ALA A 21 -23.44 8.74 2.57
N ALA A 22 -23.39 8.96 3.90
CA ALA A 22 -23.52 7.89 4.88
C ALA A 22 -24.87 7.15 4.82
N ALA A 23 -25.93 7.76 4.27
CA ALA A 23 -27.21 7.09 4.12
C ALA A 23 -27.15 5.88 3.17
N ASN A 24 -26.17 5.87 2.25
CA ASN A 24 -25.90 4.75 1.37
C ASN A 24 -25.07 3.64 2.04
N LEU A 25 -24.55 3.86 3.25
CA LEU A 25 -23.77 2.85 3.97
C LEU A 25 -24.72 1.97 4.80
N GLN A 26 -24.49 0.65 4.77
CA GLN A 26 -25.09 -0.28 5.72
C GLN A 26 -24.52 -0.01 7.11
N ASP A 27 -25.37 -0.16 8.13
CA ASP A 27 -24.93 0.01 9.52
C ASP A 27 -23.81 -0.98 9.85
N LYS A 28 -22.81 -0.54 10.62
CA LYS A 28 -21.64 -1.32 11.09
C LYS A 28 -20.65 -1.87 10.08
N THR A 29 -21.13 -2.39 8.96
CA THR A 29 -20.27 -2.91 7.88
C THR A 29 -19.80 -1.80 6.96
N ALA A 30 -20.54 -0.68 6.96
CA ALA A 30 -20.42 0.44 6.05
C ALA A 30 -20.40 0.03 4.56
N ILE A 31 -20.88 -1.17 4.21
CA ILE A 31 -21.01 -1.62 2.80
C ILE A 31 -22.02 -0.73 2.08
N GLN A 32 -21.74 -0.34 0.84
CA GLN A 32 -22.68 0.46 0.05
C GLN A 32 -23.96 -0.35 -0.26
N LYS A 33 -25.13 0.19 0.11
CA LYS A 33 -26.46 -0.38 -0.19
C LYS A 33 -26.71 -0.43 -1.69
N HIS A 34 -26.31 0.64 -2.37
CA HIS A 34 -26.41 0.80 -3.82
C HIS A 34 -25.13 1.44 -4.34
N ARG A 35 -24.85 1.30 -5.64
CA ARG A 35 -23.68 1.95 -6.23
C ARG A 35 -23.83 3.47 -6.15
N GLU A 36 -22.75 4.13 -5.74
CA GLU A 36 -22.71 5.58 -5.63
C GLU A 36 -23.10 6.25 -6.97
N TRP A 37 -24.04 7.19 -6.91
CA TRP A 37 -24.42 7.97 -8.08
C TRP A 37 -23.38 9.04 -8.38
N ARG A 38 -22.76 8.93 -9.56
CA ARG A 38 -21.65 9.78 -9.99
C ARG A 38 -22.00 10.73 -11.14
N GLY A 39 -23.28 10.85 -11.47
CA GLY A 39 -23.73 11.36 -12.77
C GLY A 39 -23.64 10.28 -13.86
N GLY A 40 -24.31 10.49 -15.00
CA GLY A 40 -24.52 9.42 -15.99
C GLY A 40 -23.23 8.79 -16.53
N ALA A 41 -22.28 9.62 -16.99
CA ALA A 41 -21.04 9.13 -17.60
C ALA A 41 -20.11 8.42 -16.61
N ASP A 42 -19.96 8.96 -15.41
CA ASP A 42 -19.09 8.37 -14.39
C ASP A 42 -19.71 7.11 -13.78
N THR A 43 -21.02 7.09 -13.55
CA THR A 43 -21.73 5.90 -13.05
C THR A 43 -21.69 4.76 -14.05
N ALA A 44 -21.93 5.04 -15.34
CA ALA A 44 -21.86 4.03 -16.39
C ALA A 44 -20.44 3.46 -16.52
N TYR A 45 -19.42 4.31 -16.50
CA TYR A 45 -18.03 3.87 -16.55
C TYR A 45 -17.66 3.01 -15.33
N ASP A 46 -17.99 3.47 -14.12
CA ASP A 46 -17.74 2.73 -12.88
C ASP A 46 -18.42 1.36 -12.93
N TYR A 47 -19.66 1.32 -13.45
CA TYR A 47 -20.39 0.08 -13.64
C TYR A 47 -19.68 -0.91 -14.55
N LEU A 48 -19.22 -0.44 -15.70
CA LEU A 48 -18.45 -1.25 -16.64
C LEU A 48 -17.12 -1.75 -16.05
N GLN A 49 -16.41 -0.92 -15.27
CA GLN A 49 -15.14 -1.34 -14.65
C GLN A 49 -15.35 -2.37 -13.52
N TRP A 50 -16.46 -2.31 -12.81
CA TRP A 50 -16.84 -3.34 -11.84
C TRP A 50 -17.24 -4.66 -12.53
N CYS A 51 -17.96 -4.60 -13.65
CA CYS A 51 -18.19 -5.80 -14.47
C CYS A 51 -16.87 -6.39 -14.97
N ARG A 52 -15.90 -5.54 -15.34
CA ARG A 52 -14.55 -5.98 -15.72
C ARG A 52 -13.81 -6.66 -14.58
N LEU A 53 -13.89 -6.12 -13.36
CA LEU A 53 -13.34 -6.77 -12.16
C LEU A 53 -13.93 -8.17 -11.98
N TRP A 54 -15.27 -8.29 -11.99
CA TRP A 54 -15.92 -9.59 -11.91
C TRP A 54 -15.51 -10.53 -13.05
N GLY A 55 -15.33 -10.01 -14.26
CA GLY A 55 -14.78 -10.79 -15.38
C GLY A 55 -13.39 -11.36 -15.09
N ILE A 56 -12.50 -10.59 -14.45
CA ILE A 56 -11.17 -11.05 -14.02
C ILE A 56 -11.31 -12.15 -12.97
N LEU A 57 -12.09 -11.90 -11.91
CA LEU A 57 -12.27 -12.83 -10.78
C LEU A 57 -12.94 -14.13 -11.21
N ILE A 58 -14.02 -14.06 -12.00
CA ILE A 58 -14.74 -15.25 -12.51
C ILE A 58 -13.84 -16.05 -13.45
N LYS A 59 -13.11 -15.38 -14.36
CA LYS A 59 -12.17 -16.07 -15.26
C LYS A 59 -11.10 -16.82 -14.47
N TRP A 60 -10.52 -16.18 -13.46
CA TRP A 60 -9.53 -16.81 -12.59
C TRP A 60 -10.12 -18.00 -11.83
N ALA A 61 -11.27 -17.80 -11.17
CA ALA A 61 -11.97 -18.85 -10.43
C ALA A 61 -12.29 -20.07 -11.32
N ALA A 62 -12.79 -19.82 -12.54
CA ALA A 62 -13.18 -20.87 -13.49
C ALA A 62 -11.99 -21.57 -14.17
N SER A 63 -10.81 -20.95 -14.21
CA SER A 63 -9.62 -21.56 -14.83
C SER A 63 -9.02 -22.69 -13.98
N HIS A 64 -9.09 -22.57 -12.65
CA HIS A 64 -8.53 -23.55 -11.71
C HIS A 64 -9.48 -23.85 -10.54
N PRO A 65 -10.73 -24.30 -10.79
CA PRO A 65 -11.79 -24.35 -9.77
C PRO A 65 -11.44 -25.26 -8.58
N VAL A 66 -10.87 -26.44 -8.84
CA VAL A 66 -10.49 -27.39 -7.78
C VAL A 66 -9.36 -26.83 -6.92
N GLN A 67 -8.34 -26.25 -7.54
CA GLN A 67 -7.19 -25.66 -6.85
C GLN A 67 -7.62 -24.47 -5.98
N ASN A 68 -8.44 -23.57 -6.52
CA ASN A 68 -8.92 -22.39 -5.80
C ASN A 68 -9.83 -22.77 -4.63
N VAL A 69 -10.67 -23.79 -4.78
CA VAL A 69 -11.48 -24.32 -3.66
C VAL A 69 -10.59 -24.92 -2.59
N LYS A 70 -9.57 -25.72 -2.95
CA LYS A 70 -8.60 -26.23 -1.98
C LYS A 70 -7.89 -25.09 -1.23
N ALA A 71 -7.45 -24.06 -1.93
CA ALA A 71 -6.80 -22.89 -1.33
C ALA A 71 -7.73 -22.16 -0.34
N LEU A 72 -9.01 -21.96 -0.69
CA LEU A 72 -10.02 -21.38 0.20
C LEU A 72 -10.23 -22.17 1.50
N PHE A 73 -10.08 -23.50 1.45
CA PHE A 73 -10.20 -24.35 2.64
C PHE A 73 -8.88 -24.52 3.40
N ARG A 74 -7.73 -24.36 2.73
CA ARG A 74 -6.41 -24.49 3.35
C ARG A 74 -5.98 -23.22 4.07
N TYR A 75 -6.27 -22.05 3.49
CA TYR A 75 -5.71 -20.78 3.92
C TYR A 75 -6.81 -19.85 4.41
N ARG A 76 -6.71 -19.39 5.66
CA ARG A 76 -7.73 -18.50 6.24
C ARG A 76 -7.72 -17.13 5.56
N TRP A 77 -6.55 -16.63 5.18
CA TRP A 77 -6.43 -15.34 4.49
C TRP A 77 -7.13 -15.31 3.11
N MET A 78 -7.44 -16.47 2.52
CA MET A 78 -8.15 -16.53 1.24
C MET A 78 -9.61 -16.05 1.30
N TYR A 79 -10.26 -16.13 2.47
CA TYR A 79 -11.61 -15.60 2.64
C TYR A 79 -11.67 -14.09 2.41
N THR A 80 -10.61 -13.36 2.77
CA THR A 80 -10.51 -11.92 2.57
C THR A 80 -10.64 -11.54 1.10
N TYR A 81 -10.02 -12.31 0.19
CA TYR A 81 -10.08 -12.03 -1.25
C TYR A 81 -11.48 -12.12 -1.87
N LEU A 82 -12.44 -12.78 -1.22
CA LEU A 82 -13.84 -12.80 -1.67
C LEU A 82 -14.50 -11.41 -1.58
N THR A 83 -13.93 -10.51 -0.79
CA THR A 83 -14.48 -9.17 -0.52
C THR A 83 -13.86 -8.07 -1.39
N VAL A 84 -12.92 -8.41 -2.29
CA VAL A 84 -12.23 -7.46 -3.19
C VAL A 84 -13.17 -6.50 -3.94
N PRO A 85 -14.33 -6.91 -4.47
CA PRO A 85 -15.25 -5.97 -5.10
C PRO A 85 -15.72 -4.85 -4.17
N SER A 86 -15.97 -5.16 -2.90
CA SER A 86 -16.34 -4.17 -1.87
C SER A 86 -15.16 -3.24 -1.58
N PHE A 87 -13.96 -3.80 -1.39
CA PHE A 87 -12.73 -3.03 -1.20
C PHE A 87 -12.51 -2.03 -2.34
N PHE A 88 -12.64 -2.47 -3.61
CA PHE A 88 -12.47 -1.61 -4.78
C PHE A 88 -13.50 -0.46 -4.83
N ASP A 89 -14.73 -0.72 -4.40
CA ASP A 89 -15.76 0.32 -4.32
C ASP A 89 -15.43 1.36 -3.22
N ARG A 90 -14.84 0.95 -2.10
CA ARG A 90 -14.39 1.85 -1.03
C ARG A 90 -13.23 2.75 -1.44
N VAL A 91 -12.20 2.18 -2.07
CA VAL A 91 -11.04 2.97 -2.52
C VAL A 91 -11.35 3.87 -3.72
N CYS A 92 -12.52 3.71 -4.35
CA CYS A 92 -13.05 4.61 -5.39
C CYS A 92 -14.17 5.55 -4.88
N GLU A 93 -14.50 5.54 -3.60
CA GLU A 93 -15.58 6.34 -3.02
C GLU A 93 -15.37 7.84 -3.24
N GLY A 94 -16.40 8.54 -3.73
CA GLY A 94 -16.33 9.98 -4.02
C GLY A 94 -15.54 10.35 -5.28
N GLN A 95 -14.75 9.44 -5.84
CA GLN A 95 -13.94 9.72 -7.03
C GLN A 95 -14.80 9.97 -8.26
N ARG A 96 -14.39 10.94 -9.09
CA ARG A 96 -15.06 11.38 -10.33
C ARG A 96 -14.03 11.72 -11.41
N GLY A 97 -14.47 11.83 -12.65
CA GLY A 97 -13.61 12.25 -13.76
C GLY A 97 -12.33 11.41 -13.84
N ALA A 98 -11.20 12.05 -14.16
CA ALA A 98 -9.91 11.39 -14.34
C ALA A 98 -9.45 10.59 -13.10
N GLY A 99 -9.74 11.06 -11.88
CA GLY A 99 -9.41 10.33 -10.64
C GLY A 99 -10.06 8.95 -10.61
N LEU A 100 -11.37 8.88 -10.90
CA LEU A 100 -12.10 7.61 -10.98
C LEU A 100 -11.58 6.69 -12.10
N ARG A 101 -11.23 7.26 -13.26
CA ARG A 101 -10.70 6.48 -14.39
C ARG A 101 -9.30 5.96 -14.06
N GLY A 102 -8.44 6.76 -13.46
CA GLY A 102 -7.11 6.36 -12.99
C GLY A 102 -7.22 5.21 -11.98
N ALA A 103 -8.00 5.43 -10.92
CA ALA A 103 -8.26 4.45 -9.87
C ALA A 103 -8.70 3.09 -10.42
N ARG A 104 -9.74 3.05 -11.28
CA ARG A 104 -10.23 1.78 -11.84
C ARG A 104 -9.26 1.12 -12.83
N ASN A 105 -8.41 1.87 -13.54
CA ASN A 105 -7.39 1.24 -14.38
C ASN A 105 -6.30 0.59 -13.50
N ASN A 106 -5.77 1.32 -12.52
CA ASN A 106 -4.77 0.85 -11.57
C ASN A 106 -5.25 -0.39 -10.80
N LEU A 107 -6.43 -0.32 -10.20
CA LEU A 107 -7.00 -1.42 -9.41
C LEU A 107 -7.31 -2.65 -10.26
N ASN A 108 -7.87 -2.47 -11.48
CA ASN A 108 -8.12 -3.62 -12.36
C ASN A 108 -6.83 -4.24 -12.91
N TYR A 109 -5.76 -3.46 -13.07
CA TYR A 109 -4.44 -4.01 -13.39
C TYR A 109 -3.90 -4.82 -12.22
N LEU A 110 -3.91 -4.27 -11.00
CA LEU A 110 -3.54 -4.96 -9.77
C LEU A 110 -4.31 -6.28 -9.61
N ALA A 111 -5.63 -6.28 -9.76
CA ALA A 111 -6.43 -7.51 -9.69
C ALA A 111 -6.02 -8.55 -10.75
N SER A 112 -5.69 -8.11 -11.95
CA SER A 112 -5.24 -9.01 -13.01
C SER A 112 -3.84 -9.57 -12.75
N ASP A 113 -2.97 -8.84 -12.07
CA ASP A 113 -1.63 -9.28 -11.73
C ASP A 113 -1.66 -10.23 -10.54
N VAL A 114 -2.32 -9.82 -9.44
CA VAL A 114 -2.50 -10.64 -8.23
C VAL A 114 -3.13 -11.99 -8.55
N THR A 115 -4.18 -12.05 -9.39
CA THR A 115 -4.81 -13.34 -9.77
C THR A 115 -3.88 -14.24 -10.57
N LYS A 116 -2.97 -13.68 -11.39
CA LYS A 116 -1.95 -14.47 -12.07
C LYS A 116 -0.92 -15.00 -11.08
N THR A 117 -0.43 -14.16 -10.17
CA THR A 117 0.57 -14.57 -9.17
C THR A 117 -0.01 -15.61 -8.21
N LEU A 118 -1.24 -15.45 -7.73
CA LEU A 118 -1.94 -16.48 -6.93
C LEU A 118 -2.09 -17.81 -7.69
N THR A 119 -2.28 -17.76 -9.02
CA THR A 119 -2.28 -18.99 -9.83
C THR A 119 -0.93 -19.69 -9.76
N THR A 120 0.17 -18.95 -9.91
CA THR A 120 1.53 -19.48 -9.79
C THR A 120 1.78 -20.06 -8.40
N ILE A 121 1.47 -19.29 -7.35
CA ILE A 121 1.60 -19.70 -5.95
C ILE A 121 0.88 -21.03 -5.74
N PHE A 122 -0.43 -21.08 -6.01
CA PHE A 122 -1.23 -22.27 -5.73
C PHE A 122 -0.88 -23.47 -6.60
N SER A 123 -0.38 -23.28 -7.82
CA SER A 123 0.06 -24.39 -8.67
C SER A 123 1.39 -24.99 -8.22
N ALA A 124 2.25 -24.20 -7.57
CA ALA A 124 3.51 -24.66 -7.00
C ALA A 124 3.37 -25.15 -5.55
N ASP A 125 2.28 -24.81 -4.88
CA ASP A 125 2.08 -25.05 -3.45
C ASP A 125 1.99 -26.55 -3.10
N MET A 126 2.98 -27.01 -2.34
CA MET A 126 3.08 -28.40 -1.91
C MET A 126 2.04 -28.77 -0.83
N HIS A 127 1.42 -27.81 -0.15
CA HIS A 127 0.27 -28.09 0.72
C HIS A 127 -0.97 -28.47 -0.08
N LEU A 128 -1.21 -27.81 -1.23
CA LEU A 128 -2.35 -28.10 -2.11
C LEU A 128 -2.11 -29.33 -3.00
N HIS A 129 -0.83 -29.61 -3.27
CA HIS A 129 -0.35 -30.64 -4.18
C HIS A 129 0.73 -31.56 -3.56
N PRO A 130 0.43 -32.28 -2.46
CA PRO A 130 1.43 -33.10 -1.78
C PRO A 130 1.97 -34.20 -2.70
N GLY A 131 3.30 -34.30 -2.80
CA GLY A 131 4.01 -35.28 -3.64
C GLY A 131 3.89 -35.04 -5.16
N SER A 132 3.43 -33.86 -5.59
CA SER A 132 3.29 -33.52 -7.00
C SER A 132 4.64 -33.15 -7.62
N LYS A 133 5.18 -34.03 -8.49
CA LYS A 133 6.38 -33.72 -9.28
C LYS A 133 6.26 -32.43 -10.08
N LYS A 134 5.06 -32.11 -10.59
CA LYS A 134 4.84 -30.85 -11.33
C LYS A 134 5.04 -29.63 -10.42
N ALA A 135 4.52 -29.69 -9.19
CA ALA A 135 4.70 -28.60 -8.24
C ALA A 135 6.17 -28.49 -7.80
N GLU A 136 6.83 -29.62 -7.56
CA GLU A 136 8.28 -29.68 -7.27
C GLU A 136 9.13 -29.04 -8.39
N GLU A 137 8.84 -29.30 -9.66
CA GLU A 137 9.55 -28.66 -10.78
C GLU A 137 9.28 -27.15 -10.87
N LEU A 138 8.04 -26.70 -10.59
CA LEU A 138 7.73 -25.26 -10.53
C LEU A 138 8.52 -24.57 -9.41
N ASN A 139 8.63 -25.21 -8.25
CA ASN A 139 9.33 -24.65 -7.09
C ASN A 139 10.81 -24.37 -7.35
N LYS A 140 11.48 -25.15 -8.21
CA LYS A 140 12.89 -24.91 -8.60
C LYS A 140 13.12 -23.55 -9.28
N LYS A 141 12.05 -22.92 -9.79
CA LYS A 141 12.08 -21.63 -10.49
C LYS A 141 11.31 -20.53 -9.76
N ILE A 142 10.91 -20.75 -8.51
CA ILE A 142 10.25 -19.75 -7.69
C ILE A 142 11.23 -19.29 -6.60
N ILE A 143 11.47 -17.99 -6.57
CA ILE A 143 12.28 -17.31 -5.55
C ILE A 143 11.30 -16.58 -4.63
N CYS A 144 11.29 -16.92 -3.35
CA CYS A 144 10.53 -16.16 -2.37
C CYS A 144 11.34 -14.93 -1.97
N VAL A 145 10.68 -13.79 -1.79
CA VAL A 145 11.33 -12.57 -1.30
C VAL A 145 10.46 -11.88 -0.27
N ASP A 146 11.10 -11.29 0.73
CA ASP A 146 10.48 -10.32 1.64
C ASP A 146 9.69 -9.27 0.86
N GLU A 147 8.47 -8.97 1.30
CA GLU A 147 7.54 -8.11 0.59
C GLU A 147 8.02 -6.66 0.46
N LEU A 148 8.97 -6.24 1.28
CA LEU A 148 9.56 -4.91 1.22
C LEU A 148 10.77 -4.81 0.29
N LEU A 149 11.23 -5.94 -0.29
CA LEU A 149 12.23 -5.99 -1.35
C LEU A 149 11.57 -5.88 -2.73
N PRO A 150 11.67 -4.74 -3.42
CA PRO A 150 11.12 -4.61 -4.77
C PRO A 150 11.63 -5.67 -5.75
N ASN A 151 10.74 -6.15 -6.61
CA ASN A 151 11.01 -7.22 -7.56
C ASN A 151 11.95 -6.84 -8.73
N LEU A 152 12.54 -5.64 -8.75
CA LEU A 152 13.37 -5.18 -9.87
C LEU A 152 14.60 -6.06 -10.10
N LEU A 153 15.24 -6.60 -9.05
CA LEU A 153 16.33 -7.58 -9.18
C LEU A 153 15.89 -8.84 -9.95
N GLY A 154 14.62 -9.23 -9.82
CA GLY A 154 14.05 -10.39 -10.51
C GLY A 154 14.02 -10.26 -12.02
N LYS A 155 14.18 -9.04 -12.56
CA LYS A 155 14.34 -8.83 -14.00
C LYS A 155 15.61 -9.45 -14.55
N GLY A 156 16.65 -9.56 -13.73
CA GLY A 156 17.86 -10.30 -14.10
C GLY A 156 17.73 -11.82 -14.01
N PHE A 157 16.59 -12.36 -13.59
CA PHE A 157 16.32 -13.80 -13.58
C PHE A 157 15.04 -14.12 -14.38
N PRO A 158 15.02 -13.90 -15.71
CA PRO A 158 13.80 -14.01 -16.53
C PRO A 158 13.18 -15.43 -16.55
N ASP A 159 13.99 -16.46 -16.30
CA ASP A 159 13.55 -17.86 -16.20
C ASP A 159 13.00 -18.24 -14.81
N CYS A 160 13.07 -17.34 -13.84
CA CYS A 160 12.51 -17.52 -12.50
C CYS A 160 11.33 -16.57 -12.27
N LYS A 161 10.52 -16.90 -11.27
CA LYS A 161 9.50 -16.01 -10.73
C LYS A 161 9.88 -15.62 -9.30
N MET A 162 10.23 -14.34 -9.11
CA MET A 162 10.26 -13.75 -7.78
C MET A 162 8.84 -13.46 -7.29
N ILE A 163 8.56 -13.86 -6.06
CA ILE A 163 7.27 -13.71 -5.40
C ILE A 163 7.50 -13.03 -4.05
N LEU A 164 6.88 -11.86 -3.87
CA LEU A 164 6.77 -11.16 -2.59
C LEU A 164 5.93 -12.04 -1.65
N PHE A 165 6.60 -12.79 -0.79
CA PHE A 165 6.05 -13.97 -0.15
C PHE A 165 4.93 -13.61 0.83
N GLN A 166 5.09 -12.50 1.55
CA GLN A 166 4.15 -11.98 2.54
C GLN A 166 3.07 -11.07 1.89
N GLU A 167 3.30 -10.56 0.68
CA GLU A 167 2.36 -9.63 0.02
C GLU A 167 0.94 -10.24 -0.09
N TYR A 168 0.87 -11.51 -0.51
CA TYR A 168 -0.39 -12.20 -0.79
C TYR A 168 -1.12 -12.73 0.47
N PRO A 169 -0.46 -13.39 1.43
CA PRO A 169 -1.13 -13.91 2.62
C PRO A 169 -1.33 -12.85 3.73
N MET A 170 -0.55 -11.76 3.73
CA MET A 170 -0.51 -10.79 4.82
C MET A 170 -0.89 -9.37 4.38
N TYR A 171 -0.07 -8.76 3.50
CA TYR A 171 -0.17 -7.32 3.22
C TYR A 171 -1.49 -6.96 2.52
N LEU A 172 -1.81 -7.62 1.42
CA LEU A 172 -3.06 -7.39 0.69
C LEU A 172 -4.30 -7.71 1.54
N PRO A 173 -4.36 -8.85 2.26
CA PRO A 173 -5.46 -9.10 3.19
C PRO A 173 -5.65 -8.02 4.26
N SER A 174 -4.57 -7.45 4.81
CA SER A 174 -4.67 -6.37 5.80
C SER A 174 -5.32 -5.09 5.26
N LEU A 175 -5.18 -4.82 3.96
CA LEU A 175 -5.78 -3.67 3.28
C LEU A 175 -7.22 -3.92 2.88
N ILE A 176 -7.49 -5.14 2.43
CA ILE A 176 -8.82 -5.54 1.97
C ILE A 176 -9.75 -5.62 3.15
N ASN A 177 -9.30 -6.22 4.27
CA ASN A 177 -10.10 -6.49 5.46
C ASN A 177 -9.41 -6.24 6.80
N GLN A 178 -9.96 -5.28 7.55
CA GLN A 178 -9.43 -4.88 8.86
C GLN A 178 -9.42 -6.02 9.89
N HIS A 179 -10.29 -7.02 9.76
CA HIS A 179 -10.34 -8.15 10.70
C HIS A 179 -9.43 -9.31 10.30
N SER A 180 -8.84 -9.28 9.10
CA SER A 180 -7.92 -10.33 8.65
C SER A 180 -6.69 -10.46 9.56
N PRO A 181 -6.02 -9.36 9.96
CA PRO A 181 -4.84 -9.43 10.81
C PRO A 181 -5.11 -9.93 12.23
N VAL A 182 -6.26 -9.61 12.81
CA VAL A 182 -6.58 -9.79 14.24
C VAL A 182 -6.25 -11.19 14.74
N HIS A 183 -6.70 -12.22 14.03
CA HIS A 183 -6.48 -13.61 14.43
C HIS A 183 -4.98 -13.98 14.52
N TYR A 184 -4.19 -13.55 13.55
CA TYR A 184 -2.77 -13.90 13.49
C TYR A 184 -1.93 -13.10 14.46
N ILE A 185 -2.30 -11.83 14.69
CA ILE A 185 -1.70 -11.02 15.75
C ILE A 185 -1.93 -11.70 17.11
N GLU A 186 -3.17 -12.12 17.41
CA GLU A 186 -3.49 -12.88 18.63
C GLU A 186 -2.69 -14.18 18.74
N GLN A 187 -2.53 -14.94 17.65
CA GLN A 187 -1.71 -16.17 17.68
C GLN A 187 -0.24 -15.87 17.99
N SER A 188 0.30 -14.78 17.45
CA SER A 188 1.66 -14.35 17.74
C SER A 188 1.84 -14.00 19.23
N GLU A 189 0.86 -13.33 19.83
CA GLU A 189 0.88 -12.98 21.25
C GLU A 189 0.74 -14.20 22.17
N ILE A 190 -0.16 -15.13 21.83
CA ILE A 190 -0.33 -16.41 22.54
C ILE A 190 0.97 -17.24 22.50
N TYR A 191 1.68 -17.19 21.37
CA TYR A 191 2.97 -17.87 21.22
C TYR A 191 4.09 -17.21 22.03
N GLY A 192 3.88 -15.99 22.52
CA GLY A 192 4.76 -15.28 23.43
C GLY A 192 5.44 -14.04 22.84
N LEU A 193 5.03 -13.56 21.66
CA LEU A 193 5.47 -12.25 21.17
C LEU A 193 4.78 -11.15 22.01
N PRO A 194 5.52 -10.13 22.47
CA PRO A 194 4.91 -9.01 23.19
C PRO A 194 3.89 -8.24 22.34
N ALA A 195 2.79 -7.82 22.96
CA ALA A 195 1.75 -7.01 22.31
C ALA A 195 2.21 -5.58 21.92
N ASP A 196 3.41 -5.15 22.33
CA ASP A 196 4.00 -3.87 21.89
C ASP A 196 4.82 -4.01 20.58
N VAL A 197 4.81 -5.20 19.96
CA VAL A 197 5.37 -5.43 18.62
C VAL A 197 4.39 -4.92 17.56
N CYS A 198 4.93 -4.24 16.55
CA CYS A 198 4.16 -3.73 15.42
C CYS A 198 3.24 -4.82 14.81
N PRO A 199 1.96 -4.51 14.53
CA PRO A 199 1.02 -5.46 13.94
C PRO A 199 1.44 -6.08 12.60
N LEU A 200 2.31 -5.40 11.81
CA LEU A 200 2.84 -5.95 10.55
C LEU A 200 3.71 -7.20 10.78
N PRO A 201 4.83 -7.14 11.51
CA PRO A 201 5.61 -8.33 11.82
C PRO A 201 4.86 -9.32 12.74
N SER A 202 3.93 -8.87 13.59
CA SER A 202 3.10 -9.77 14.39
C SER A 202 2.17 -10.63 13.52
N PHE A 203 1.55 -10.05 12.49
CA PHE A 203 0.73 -10.80 11.53
C PHE A 203 1.60 -11.81 10.75
N GLU A 204 2.76 -11.38 10.22
CA GLU A 204 3.68 -12.31 9.56
C GLU A 204 4.12 -13.48 10.45
N ALA A 205 4.47 -13.20 11.70
CA ALA A 205 4.82 -14.22 12.68
C ALA A 205 3.64 -15.17 12.94
N GLY A 206 2.43 -14.63 13.08
CA GLY A 206 1.20 -15.42 13.27
C GLY A 206 0.94 -16.39 12.12
N LEU A 207 1.11 -15.94 10.86
CA LEU A 207 1.01 -16.81 9.68
C LEU A 207 2.04 -17.95 9.72
N ALA A 208 3.27 -17.68 10.14
CA ALA A 208 4.31 -18.70 10.26
C ALA A 208 4.03 -19.69 11.42
N ILE A 209 3.53 -19.20 12.55
CA ILE A 209 3.18 -20.03 13.73
C ILE A 209 2.09 -21.04 13.38
N GLU A 210 1.06 -20.59 12.65
CA GLU A 210 -0.10 -21.38 12.23
C GLU A 210 0.15 -22.20 10.95
N ASP A 211 1.35 -22.15 10.36
CA ASP A 211 1.67 -22.81 9.08
C ASP A 211 0.75 -22.36 7.93
N ASP A 212 0.34 -21.08 7.87
CA ASP A 212 -0.63 -20.58 6.90
C ASP A 212 0.00 -19.86 5.69
N PHE A 213 1.32 -19.91 5.57
CA PHE A 213 2.04 -19.55 4.36
C PHE A 213 1.97 -20.67 3.29
N PRO A 214 1.91 -20.33 1.99
CA PRO A 214 2.07 -21.31 0.92
C PRO A 214 3.43 -22.01 0.96
N LYS A 215 3.46 -23.32 0.72
CA LYS A 215 4.72 -24.08 0.65
C LYS A 215 5.26 -24.08 -0.77
N ILE A 216 6.00 -23.03 -1.10
CA ILE A 216 6.53 -22.78 -2.44
C ILE A 216 8.01 -22.35 -2.40
N GLY A 217 8.65 -22.35 -3.56
CA GLY A 217 9.98 -21.79 -3.79
C GLY A 217 11.14 -22.75 -3.56
N CYS A 218 12.32 -22.34 -4.02
CA CYS A 218 13.59 -23.03 -3.79
C CYS A 218 14.52 -22.31 -2.81
N CYS A 219 14.34 -21.00 -2.63
CA CYS A 219 15.10 -20.16 -1.72
C CYS A 219 14.32 -18.90 -1.34
N MET A 220 14.80 -18.17 -0.34
CA MET A 220 14.22 -16.91 0.11
C MET A 220 15.28 -15.80 0.25
N LEU A 221 15.03 -14.61 -0.31
CA LEU A 221 15.74 -13.40 0.12
C LEU A 221 14.93 -12.70 1.19
N THR A 222 15.56 -12.48 2.34
CA THR A 222 15.02 -11.72 3.46
C THR A 222 15.72 -10.37 3.53
N SER A 223 15.23 -9.44 4.35
CA SER A 223 15.82 -8.10 4.41
C SER A 223 15.91 -7.54 5.83
N ASN A 224 16.71 -6.49 5.98
CA ASN A 224 16.74 -5.68 7.19
C ASN A 224 15.79 -4.47 7.12
N MET A 225 14.70 -4.59 6.36
CA MET A 225 13.74 -3.50 6.08
C MET A 225 12.35 -3.78 6.71
N PRO A 226 11.61 -2.74 7.11
CA PRO A 226 12.09 -1.38 7.30
C PRO A 226 12.77 -1.23 8.67
N CYS A 227 12.61 -2.18 9.60
CA CYS A 227 12.95 -2.03 11.00
C CYS A 227 13.23 -3.38 11.68
N ASP A 228 13.67 -3.31 12.94
CA ASP A 228 14.05 -4.48 13.74
C ASP A 228 12.88 -5.46 13.94
N GLY A 229 11.63 -4.97 13.97
CA GLY A 229 10.45 -5.83 14.05
C GLY A 229 10.37 -6.82 12.89
N SER A 230 10.60 -6.34 11.66
CA SER A 230 10.62 -7.16 10.44
C SER A 230 11.79 -8.16 10.45
N ILE A 231 12.98 -7.74 10.88
CA ILE A 231 14.14 -8.63 11.05
C ILE A 231 13.82 -9.78 12.01
N MET A 232 13.20 -9.48 13.15
CA MET A 232 12.94 -10.47 14.18
C MET A 232 11.87 -11.48 13.75
N THR A 233 10.86 -11.08 12.98
CA THR A 233 9.88 -12.05 12.46
C THR A 233 10.48 -12.96 11.39
N THR A 234 11.49 -12.52 10.63
CA THR A 234 12.17 -13.37 9.64
C THR A 234 12.69 -14.66 10.26
N MET A 235 13.27 -14.60 11.46
CA MET A 235 13.79 -15.80 12.15
C MET A 235 12.71 -16.84 12.46
N LEU A 236 11.47 -16.39 12.72
CA LEU A 236 10.32 -17.28 12.92
C LEU A 236 9.85 -17.87 11.59
N GLN A 237 9.79 -17.04 10.55
CA GLN A 237 9.42 -17.44 9.20
C GLN A 237 10.39 -18.49 8.64
N GLU A 238 11.71 -18.26 8.70
CA GLU A 238 12.74 -19.18 8.21
C GLU A 238 12.63 -20.59 8.83
N ARG A 239 12.40 -20.67 10.15
CA ARG A 239 12.24 -21.94 10.86
C ARG A 239 11.03 -22.75 10.39
N ARG A 240 10.00 -22.08 9.88
CA ARG A 240 8.72 -22.69 9.47
C ARG A 240 8.68 -22.96 7.97
N ILE A 241 9.22 -22.05 7.17
CA ILE A 241 9.31 -22.16 5.72
C ILE A 241 10.32 -23.24 5.32
N GLY A 242 11.48 -23.31 6.00
CA GLY A 242 12.48 -24.35 5.77
C GLY A 242 13.20 -24.27 4.42
N LEU A 243 13.21 -23.10 3.79
CA LEU A 243 14.01 -22.83 2.59
C LEU A 243 15.40 -22.31 2.97
N PRO A 244 16.43 -22.54 2.14
CA PRO A 244 17.66 -21.75 2.20
C PRO A 244 17.32 -20.27 2.07
N SER A 245 17.88 -19.45 2.95
CA SER A 245 17.64 -18.01 2.97
C SER A 245 18.94 -17.22 3.04
N GLN A 246 18.92 -16.01 2.47
CA GLN A 246 19.96 -15.01 2.65
C GLN A 246 19.31 -13.66 2.98
N VAL A 247 19.84 -12.98 3.99
CA VAL A 247 19.50 -11.58 4.29
C VAL A 247 20.23 -10.67 3.30
N LEU A 248 19.49 -9.84 2.57
CA LEU A 248 20.04 -8.69 1.86
C LEU A 248 20.16 -7.52 2.84
N ASN A 249 21.39 -7.19 3.24
CA ASN A 249 21.61 -6.11 4.19
C ASN A 249 21.64 -4.76 3.48
N VAL A 250 20.61 -3.97 3.71
CA VAL A 250 20.54 -2.61 3.18
C VAL A 250 21.16 -1.65 4.21
N PRO A 251 22.09 -0.75 3.84
CA PRO A 251 22.71 0.18 4.79
C PRO A 251 21.69 1.09 5.48
N LEU A 252 21.81 1.27 6.80
CA LEU A 252 20.89 2.13 7.58
C LEU A 252 21.15 3.62 7.33
N ARG A 253 22.42 4.01 7.20
CA ARG A 253 22.89 5.37 6.90
C ARG A 253 23.21 5.50 5.42
N TRP A 254 22.22 5.21 4.58
CA TRP A 254 22.40 5.12 3.13
C TRP A 254 22.73 6.46 2.45
N LYS A 255 22.61 7.60 3.14
CA LYS A 255 23.09 8.87 2.62
C LYS A 255 24.62 9.02 2.60
N GLU A 256 25.34 8.17 3.33
CA GLU A 256 26.80 8.22 3.40
C GLU A 256 27.40 7.50 2.19
N ASP A 257 28.41 8.09 1.55
CA ASP A 257 29.02 7.52 0.35
C ASP A 257 29.79 6.22 0.65
N GLU A 258 30.30 6.07 1.87
CA GLU A 258 31.13 4.94 2.29
C GLU A 258 30.36 3.62 2.36
N VAL A 259 29.04 3.65 2.49
CA VAL A 259 28.22 2.43 2.58
C VAL A 259 27.75 1.91 1.22
N GLN A 260 28.07 2.63 0.15
CA GLN A 260 27.50 2.38 -1.16
C GLN A 260 28.19 1.24 -1.91
N GLU A 261 29.51 1.14 -1.77
CA GLU A 261 30.26 -0.03 -2.25
C GLU A 261 29.77 -1.30 -1.55
N TYR A 262 29.57 -1.23 -0.22
CA TYR A 262 28.99 -2.33 0.55
C TYR A 262 27.59 -2.73 0.06
N ALA A 263 26.72 -1.76 -0.24
CA ALA A 263 25.37 -2.05 -0.74
C ALA A 263 25.39 -2.77 -2.11
N VAL A 264 26.31 -2.40 -2.99
CA VAL A 264 26.49 -3.07 -4.28
C VAL A 264 27.01 -4.50 -4.10
N GLU A 265 27.96 -4.72 -3.18
CA GLU A 265 28.46 -6.06 -2.87
C GLU A 265 27.38 -6.97 -2.27
N GLU A 266 26.45 -6.44 -1.47
CA GLU A 266 25.29 -7.19 -0.97
C GLU A 266 24.39 -7.66 -2.12
N ILE A 267 24.18 -6.83 -3.15
CA ILE A 267 23.42 -7.23 -4.34
C ILE A 267 24.17 -8.32 -5.12
N LYS A 268 25.48 -8.16 -5.35
CA LYS A 268 26.29 -9.19 -6.02
C LYS A 268 26.24 -10.52 -5.26
N SER A 269 26.28 -10.47 -3.93
CA SER A 269 26.12 -11.66 -3.09
C SER A 269 24.74 -12.29 -3.24
N ALA A 270 23.67 -11.49 -3.26
CA ALA A 270 22.31 -11.98 -3.49
C ALA A 270 22.15 -12.63 -4.87
N ILE A 271 22.71 -12.04 -5.94
CA ILE A 271 22.72 -12.64 -7.28
C ILE A 271 23.35 -14.02 -7.23
N LYS A 272 24.56 -14.15 -6.65
CA LYS A 272 25.26 -15.45 -6.55
C LYS A 272 24.44 -16.49 -5.80
N PHE A 273 23.80 -16.11 -4.69
CA PHE A 273 22.93 -17.00 -3.93
C PHE A 273 21.73 -17.47 -4.75
N LEU A 274 21.10 -16.57 -5.51
CA LEU A 274 19.99 -16.91 -6.39
C LEU A 274 20.43 -17.85 -7.53
N GLU A 275 21.58 -17.60 -8.15
CA GLU A 275 22.14 -18.50 -9.18
C GLU A 275 22.38 -19.91 -8.63
N GLU A 276 22.95 -20.02 -7.43
CA GLU A 276 23.21 -21.31 -6.75
C GLU A 276 21.93 -22.13 -6.52
N HIS A 277 20.85 -21.49 -6.08
CA HIS A 277 19.62 -22.18 -5.67
C HIS A 277 18.60 -22.36 -6.79
N THR A 278 18.69 -21.57 -7.87
CA THR A 278 17.76 -21.64 -9.01
C THR A 278 18.39 -22.38 -10.20
N GLY A 279 19.72 -22.43 -10.26
CA GLY A 279 20.48 -22.89 -11.42
C GLY A 279 20.28 -22.01 -12.67
N CYS A 280 19.73 -20.81 -12.53
CA CYS A 280 19.65 -19.82 -13.61
C CYS A 280 20.84 -18.87 -13.53
N GLU A 281 21.41 -18.51 -14.67
CA GLU A 281 22.42 -17.44 -14.76
C GLU A 281 21.74 -16.07 -14.76
N PHE A 282 22.42 -15.06 -14.21
CA PHE A 282 21.94 -13.68 -14.20
C PHE A 282 22.02 -13.03 -15.60
N ASP A 283 20.89 -12.53 -16.08
CA ASP A 283 20.76 -11.86 -17.38
C ASP A 283 20.84 -10.33 -17.23
N TRP A 284 21.98 -9.78 -17.61
CA TRP A 284 22.26 -8.34 -17.55
C TRP A 284 21.44 -7.51 -18.53
N GLU A 285 21.11 -8.05 -19.71
CA GLU A 285 20.29 -7.33 -20.69
C GLU A 285 18.83 -7.29 -20.26
N ALA A 286 18.32 -8.38 -19.67
CA ALA A 286 16.99 -8.41 -19.09
C ALA A 286 16.86 -7.47 -17.89
N LEU A 287 17.89 -7.40 -17.01
CA LEU A 287 17.94 -6.39 -15.95
C LEU A 287 17.91 -4.98 -16.52
N LYS A 288 18.72 -4.71 -17.57
CA LYS A 288 18.79 -3.40 -18.21
C LYS A 288 17.44 -2.96 -18.76
N GLU A 289 16.75 -3.82 -19.51
CA GLU A 289 15.39 -3.54 -20.00
C GLU A 289 14.44 -3.25 -18.83
N GLY A 290 14.49 -4.05 -17.76
CA GLY A 290 13.72 -3.82 -16.55
C GLY A 290 13.98 -2.45 -15.90
N CYS A 291 15.23 -2.04 -15.78
CA CYS A 291 15.64 -0.74 -15.23
C CYS A 291 15.17 0.42 -16.12
N GLU A 292 15.28 0.30 -17.44
CA GLU A 292 14.79 1.32 -18.38
C GLU A 292 13.25 1.47 -18.30
N ILE A 293 12.53 0.36 -18.17
CA ILE A 293 11.07 0.38 -17.94
C ILE A 293 10.75 1.03 -16.59
N TRP A 294 11.52 0.73 -15.54
CA TRP A 294 11.32 1.35 -14.23
C TRP A 294 11.55 2.87 -14.27
N ASN A 295 12.61 3.32 -14.93
CA ASN A 295 12.86 4.75 -15.16
C ASN A 295 11.66 5.41 -15.87
N ARG A 296 11.12 4.75 -16.89
CA ARG A 296 9.90 5.19 -17.60
C ARG A 296 8.66 5.24 -16.71
N GLN A 297 8.53 4.32 -15.74
CA GLN A 297 7.46 4.34 -14.73
C GLN A 297 7.64 5.53 -13.76
N ASN A 298 8.87 5.78 -13.29
CA ASN A 298 9.20 6.94 -12.45
C ASN A 298 8.95 8.28 -13.17
N GLU A 299 9.28 8.40 -14.45
CA GLU A 299 8.87 9.57 -15.26
C GLU A 299 7.35 9.79 -15.25
N CYS A 300 6.56 8.69 -15.32
CA CYS A 300 5.10 8.79 -15.20
C CYS A 300 4.69 9.25 -13.80
N LYS A 301 5.41 8.84 -12.75
CA LYS A 301 5.16 9.29 -11.37
C LYS A 301 5.49 10.78 -11.19
N PHE A 302 6.60 11.26 -11.72
CA PHE A 302 6.97 12.68 -11.69
C PHE A 302 5.90 13.54 -12.37
N GLU A 303 5.38 13.10 -13.52
CA GLU A 303 4.28 13.80 -14.17
C GLU A 303 3.01 13.82 -13.30
N LYS A 304 2.66 12.71 -12.61
CA LYS A 304 1.52 12.69 -11.67
C LYS A 304 1.73 13.70 -10.54
N TRP A 305 2.96 13.85 -10.04
CA TRP A 305 3.29 14.87 -9.04
C TRP A 305 3.14 16.28 -9.56
N ASP A 306 3.69 16.60 -10.74
CA ASP A 306 3.53 17.91 -11.37
C ASP A 306 2.05 18.28 -11.55
N LEU A 307 1.23 17.31 -11.98
CA LEU A 307 -0.22 17.50 -12.09
C LEU A 307 -0.86 17.72 -10.71
N ASN A 308 -0.44 17.00 -9.67
CA ASN A 308 -0.93 17.19 -8.31
C ASN A 308 -0.54 18.55 -7.71
N ARG A 309 0.55 19.17 -8.16
CA ARG A 309 0.98 20.52 -7.73
C ARG A 309 0.13 21.65 -8.33
N THR A 310 -0.71 21.35 -9.33
CA THR A 310 -1.67 22.32 -9.88
C THR A 310 -2.87 22.53 -8.96
N GLU A 311 -3.69 23.55 -9.27
CA GLU A 311 -5.01 23.79 -8.67
C GLU A 311 -6.02 22.65 -8.91
N ILE A 312 -5.72 21.72 -9.82
CA ILE A 312 -6.58 20.60 -10.19
C ILE A 312 -5.81 19.30 -9.99
N PRO A 313 -5.49 18.91 -8.76
CA PRO A 313 -4.74 17.68 -8.50
C PRO A 313 -5.57 16.47 -8.97
N PRO A 314 -5.20 15.75 -10.05
CA PRO A 314 -6.11 14.77 -10.64
C PRO A 314 -5.86 13.34 -10.13
N HIS A 315 -4.72 13.08 -9.47
CA HIS A 315 -4.27 11.75 -9.04
C HIS A 315 -3.96 11.73 -7.54
N THR A 316 -5.01 11.81 -6.74
CA THR A 316 -4.95 11.82 -5.27
C THR A 316 -5.90 10.78 -4.68
N GLY A 317 -5.81 10.60 -3.37
CA GLY A 317 -6.68 9.70 -2.62
C GLY A 317 -6.20 8.25 -2.65
N SER A 318 -7.05 7.37 -2.14
CA SER A 318 -6.64 6.05 -1.66
C SER A 318 -6.00 5.17 -2.73
N SER A 319 -6.54 5.20 -3.95
CA SER A 319 -5.99 4.42 -5.06
C SER A 319 -4.61 4.87 -5.52
N ALA A 320 -4.23 6.14 -5.29
CA ALA A 320 -2.96 6.69 -5.75
C ALA A 320 -1.79 6.09 -4.99
N TRP A 321 -1.88 6.10 -3.66
CA TRP A 321 -0.85 5.58 -2.77
C TRP A 321 -0.81 4.05 -2.78
N LEU A 322 -1.98 3.39 -2.78
CA LEU A 322 -2.09 1.93 -2.86
C LEU A 322 -1.40 1.39 -4.12
N TYR A 323 -1.69 2.03 -5.26
CA TYR A 323 -1.08 1.62 -6.51
C TYR A 323 0.41 1.92 -6.53
N ARG A 324 0.90 3.00 -5.90
CA ARG A 324 2.33 3.30 -5.87
C ARG A 324 3.13 2.23 -5.12
N ILE A 325 2.65 1.77 -3.96
CA ILE A 325 3.29 0.67 -3.24
C ILE A 325 3.37 -0.58 -4.14
N PHE A 326 2.23 -0.96 -4.72
CA PHE A 326 2.17 -2.12 -5.61
C PHE A 326 3.07 -1.96 -6.86
N GLU A 327 3.06 -0.80 -7.49
CA GLU A 327 3.88 -0.43 -8.65
C GLU A 327 5.36 -0.60 -8.35
N HIS A 328 5.80 -0.13 -7.20
CA HIS A 328 7.18 -0.20 -6.75
C HIS A 328 7.59 -1.62 -6.33
N GLN A 329 6.80 -2.28 -5.49
CA GLN A 329 7.19 -3.56 -4.92
C GLN A 329 7.01 -4.70 -5.94
N ALA A 330 5.80 -4.88 -6.45
CA ALA A 330 5.42 -6.08 -7.18
C ALA A 330 5.77 -6.03 -8.66
N VAL A 331 5.61 -4.85 -9.29
CA VAL A 331 5.63 -4.69 -10.75
C VAL A 331 6.62 -3.62 -11.24
N ALA A 332 7.69 -3.37 -10.49
CA ALA A 332 8.80 -2.54 -10.96
C ALA A 332 9.45 -3.17 -12.19
N GLY A 333 9.61 -2.37 -13.26
CA GLY A 333 10.17 -2.85 -14.52
C GLY A 333 9.22 -3.77 -15.30
N GLU A 334 7.90 -3.71 -15.08
CA GLU A 334 6.92 -4.49 -15.84
C GLU A 334 6.33 -3.71 -17.03
N PRO A 335 6.45 -4.21 -18.28
CA PRO A 335 5.90 -3.53 -19.45
C PRO A 335 4.39 -3.25 -19.38
N LEU A 336 3.63 -4.16 -18.76
CA LEU A 336 2.18 -4.01 -18.60
C LEU A 336 1.83 -2.92 -17.58
N ALA A 337 2.64 -2.76 -16.53
CA ALA A 337 2.50 -1.67 -15.57
C ALA A 337 2.77 -0.34 -16.27
N LEU A 338 3.90 -0.20 -16.97
CA LEU A 338 4.22 1.02 -17.73
C LEU A 338 3.11 1.40 -18.74
N LYS A 339 2.55 0.41 -19.44
CA LYS A 339 1.41 0.65 -20.34
C LYS A 339 0.18 1.19 -19.60
N ASN A 340 -0.09 0.68 -18.41
CA ASN A 340 -1.15 1.20 -17.55
C ASN A 340 -0.85 2.64 -17.12
N ASP A 341 0.37 2.93 -16.69
CA ASP A 341 0.79 4.25 -16.22
C ASP A 341 0.70 5.32 -17.31
N LEU A 342 1.21 5.03 -18.51
CA LEU A 342 1.09 5.94 -19.67
C LEU A 342 -0.38 6.24 -20.01
N LYS A 343 -1.25 5.22 -19.90
CA LYS A 343 -2.68 5.39 -20.14
C LYS A 343 -3.32 6.27 -19.07
N VAL A 344 -3.00 6.05 -17.80
CA VAL A 344 -3.52 6.86 -16.69
C VAL A 344 -3.06 8.30 -16.83
N ASN A 345 -1.76 8.56 -17.06
CA ASN A 345 -1.25 9.91 -17.26
C ASN A 345 -1.94 10.63 -18.41
N SER A 346 -2.18 9.95 -19.54
CA SER A 346 -2.95 10.52 -20.66
C SER A 346 -4.35 10.99 -20.25
N ILE A 347 -5.02 10.26 -19.36
CA ILE A 347 -6.35 10.61 -18.84
C ILE A 347 -6.25 11.82 -17.89
N LEU A 348 -5.25 11.82 -16.99
CA LEU A 348 -5.02 12.89 -16.03
C LEU A 348 -4.71 14.22 -16.74
N ARG A 349 -3.77 14.22 -17.70
CA ARG A 349 -3.42 15.39 -18.53
C ARG A 349 -4.64 16.02 -19.18
N LYS A 350 -5.52 15.21 -19.76
CA LYS A 350 -6.72 15.70 -20.44
C LYS A 350 -7.68 16.43 -19.50
N GLN A 351 -7.80 15.99 -18.24
CA GLN A 351 -8.66 16.68 -17.27
C GLN A 351 -8.06 18.01 -16.83
N VAL A 352 -6.76 18.04 -16.53
CA VAL A 352 -6.07 19.26 -16.12
C VAL A 352 -6.09 20.28 -17.25
N ALA A 353 -5.78 19.88 -18.49
CA ALA A 353 -5.86 20.75 -19.67
C ALA A 353 -7.28 21.28 -19.94
N ALA A 354 -8.32 20.54 -19.54
CA ALA A 354 -9.71 20.98 -19.67
C ALA A 354 -10.18 21.90 -18.51
N GLY A 355 -9.34 22.15 -17.50
CA GLY A 355 -9.68 22.99 -16.36
C GLY A 355 -10.79 22.42 -15.47
N LYS A 356 -11.00 21.09 -15.47
CA LYS A 356 -12.11 20.45 -14.75
C LYS A 356 -11.65 19.82 -13.44
N CYS A 357 -11.99 20.45 -12.30
CA CYS A 357 -11.85 19.84 -10.98
C CYS A 357 -13.21 19.32 -10.49
N PRO A 358 -13.43 17.99 -10.46
CA PRO A 358 -14.71 17.44 -10.00
C PRO A 358 -14.78 17.29 -8.46
N LYS A 359 -13.72 17.68 -7.75
CA LYS A 359 -13.59 17.57 -6.30
C LYS A 359 -13.97 18.89 -5.62
N THR A 360 -14.47 18.80 -4.39
CA THR A 360 -14.59 19.96 -3.50
C THR A 360 -13.36 19.97 -2.60
N ILE A 361 -12.36 20.78 -2.98
CA ILE A 361 -11.11 20.90 -2.23
C ILE A 361 -11.21 22.17 -1.36
N ARG A 362 -11.00 22.01 -0.06
CA ARG A 362 -10.88 23.10 0.91
C ARG A 362 -9.46 23.24 1.44
N HIS A 363 -8.79 22.11 1.65
CA HIS A 363 -7.44 22.02 2.19
C HIS A 363 -6.64 20.99 1.40
N ARG A 364 -5.38 21.30 1.14
CA ARG A 364 -4.38 20.38 0.58
C ARG A 364 -3.53 19.84 1.70
N ALA A 365 -3.40 18.52 1.79
CA ALA A 365 -2.64 17.89 2.86
C ALA A 365 -1.48 17.05 2.31
N VAL A 366 -0.33 17.14 2.99
CA VAL A 366 0.67 16.08 2.97
C VAL A 366 0.36 15.11 4.10
N LEU A 367 0.22 13.82 3.75
CA LEU A 367 0.11 12.76 4.76
C LEU A 367 1.52 12.19 4.99
N TRP A 368 1.90 12.11 6.26
CA TRP A 368 3.25 11.67 6.64
C TRP A 368 3.22 10.49 7.60
N ASN A 369 4.32 9.74 7.61
CA ASN A 369 4.45 8.41 8.21
C ASN A 369 3.62 7.32 7.49
N THR A 370 3.79 6.06 7.90
CA THR A 370 3.16 4.89 7.28
C THR A 370 1.64 5.03 7.28
N PRO A 371 0.97 4.83 6.12
CA PRO A 371 -0.49 4.84 6.07
C PRO A 371 -1.06 3.70 6.92
N CYS A 372 -2.32 3.85 7.34
CA CYS A 372 -2.98 2.79 8.09
C CYS A 372 -3.62 1.78 7.14
N ASN A 373 -3.07 0.57 7.09
CA ASN A 373 -3.62 -0.52 6.27
C ASN A 373 -5.06 -0.86 6.68
N ASN A 374 -5.35 -0.86 7.98
CA ASN A 374 -6.67 -1.17 8.51
C ASN A 374 -7.74 -0.18 8.00
N TYR A 375 -7.36 1.01 7.50
CA TYR A 375 -8.27 2.03 6.97
C TYR A 375 -7.81 2.54 5.60
N ALA A 376 -7.59 1.61 4.65
CA ALA A 376 -7.03 1.91 3.35
C ALA A 376 -7.74 3.03 2.55
N ASN A 377 -9.04 3.29 2.80
CA ASN A 377 -9.81 4.35 2.14
C ASN A 377 -9.89 5.68 2.92
N PHE A 378 -9.05 5.88 3.94
CA PHE A 378 -9.04 7.08 4.80
C PHE A 378 -8.99 8.39 4.00
N ASN A 379 -8.17 8.47 2.96
CA ASN A 379 -8.03 9.65 2.12
C ASN A 379 -9.32 10.03 1.39
N ASN A 380 -10.11 9.03 0.99
CA ASN A 380 -11.42 9.30 0.39
C ASN A 380 -12.38 9.85 1.44
N TRP A 381 -12.32 9.36 2.69
CA TRP A 381 -13.10 9.92 3.77
C TRP A 381 -12.72 11.38 4.06
N LEU A 382 -11.41 11.70 4.13
CA LEU A 382 -10.90 13.07 4.28
C LEU A 382 -11.50 14.02 3.23
N LEU A 383 -11.45 13.62 1.96
CA LEU A 383 -11.96 14.43 0.86
C LEU A 383 -13.49 14.59 0.93
N ASN A 384 -14.23 13.51 1.16
CA ASN A 384 -15.69 13.54 1.13
C ASN A 384 -16.31 14.20 2.38
N CYS A 385 -15.71 14.01 3.55
CA CYS A 385 -16.21 14.55 4.81
C CYS A 385 -15.77 16.01 5.02
N TRP A 386 -14.51 16.32 4.72
CA TRP A 386 -13.89 17.61 5.09
C TRP A 386 -13.36 18.42 3.89
N GLY A 387 -13.33 17.85 2.69
CA GLY A 387 -12.73 18.51 1.53
C GLY A 387 -11.21 18.58 1.61
N ILE A 388 -10.58 17.71 2.41
CA ILE A 388 -9.13 17.63 2.54
C ILE A 388 -8.61 16.68 1.45
N ASP A 389 -7.76 17.18 0.57
CA ASP A 389 -7.20 16.41 -0.53
C ASP A 389 -5.75 16.04 -0.24
N SER A 390 -5.46 14.74 -0.16
CA SER A 390 -4.11 14.19 0.06
C SER A 390 -3.29 14.32 -1.24
N VAL A 391 -2.55 15.42 -1.37
CA VAL A 391 -1.82 15.77 -2.61
C VAL A 391 -0.50 15.01 -2.75
N CYS A 392 0.06 14.58 -1.62
CA CYS A 392 1.25 13.76 -1.51
C CYS A 392 1.23 12.97 -0.20
N GLU A 393 1.73 11.74 -0.23
CA GLU A 393 1.95 10.92 0.95
C GLU A 393 3.41 10.51 1.07
N MET A 394 3.90 10.23 2.29
CA MET A 394 5.27 9.72 2.49
C MET A 394 5.56 8.49 1.60
N ILE A 395 4.59 7.59 1.47
CA ILE A 395 4.70 6.40 0.62
C ILE A 395 4.55 6.68 -0.88
N ASP A 396 4.31 7.92 -1.30
CA ASP A 396 4.39 8.24 -2.73
C ASP A 396 5.83 8.39 -3.20
N ILE A 397 6.78 8.64 -2.28
CA ILE A 397 8.11 9.20 -2.52
C ILE A 397 9.22 8.19 -2.21
N HIS A 398 9.00 6.92 -2.58
CA HIS A 398 9.99 5.86 -2.44
C HIS A 398 10.46 5.38 -3.83
N GLY A 399 11.72 4.95 -3.92
CA GLY A 399 12.31 4.33 -5.11
C GLY A 399 12.26 5.17 -6.38
N THR A 400 12.26 6.49 -6.26
CA THR A 400 12.05 7.40 -7.40
C THR A 400 13.30 7.75 -8.18
N ASP A 401 14.49 7.46 -7.65
CA ASP A 401 15.74 7.77 -8.34
C ASP A 401 15.86 6.99 -9.65
N LEU A 402 16.35 7.68 -10.69
CA LEU A 402 16.55 7.07 -12.00
C LEU A 402 17.84 6.27 -12.00
N ILE A 403 17.78 5.05 -12.54
CA ILE A 403 18.90 4.12 -12.60
C ILE A 403 19.73 4.41 -13.86
N ASP A 404 21.04 4.61 -13.69
CA ASP A 404 21.97 4.70 -14.82
C ASP A 404 22.24 3.30 -15.42
N THR A 405 21.75 3.09 -16.64
CA THR A 405 21.84 1.82 -17.36
C THR A 405 23.05 1.70 -18.30
N SER A 406 24.03 2.61 -18.17
CA SER A 406 25.22 2.65 -19.03
C SER A 406 26.18 1.47 -18.83
N THR A 407 26.28 0.94 -17.62
CA THR A 407 27.17 -0.18 -17.26
C THR A 407 26.49 -1.13 -16.27
N HIS A 408 27.03 -2.35 -16.12
CA HIS A 408 26.53 -3.28 -15.09
C HIS A 408 26.69 -2.69 -13.68
N GLU A 409 27.83 -2.07 -13.39
CA GLU A 409 28.10 -1.50 -12.06
C GLU A 409 27.15 -0.34 -11.72
N SER A 410 26.87 0.54 -12.70
CA SER A 410 25.92 1.64 -12.51
C SER A 410 24.48 1.14 -12.31
N MET A 411 24.09 0.04 -12.98
CA MET A 411 22.79 -0.61 -12.74
C MET A 411 22.71 -1.22 -11.34
N LEU A 412 23.76 -1.91 -10.88
CA LEU A 412 23.78 -2.44 -9.52
C LEU A 412 23.74 -1.34 -8.47
N ARG A 413 24.44 -0.22 -8.70
CA ARG A 413 24.37 0.96 -7.84
C ARG A 413 22.96 1.53 -7.78
N GLY A 414 22.30 1.71 -8.92
CA GLY A 414 20.92 2.19 -8.94
C GLY A 414 19.93 1.20 -8.31
N LEU A 415 20.18 -0.11 -8.41
CA LEU A 415 19.39 -1.12 -7.70
C LEU A 415 19.61 -1.06 -6.19
N ALA A 416 20.83 -0.77 -5.73
CA ALA A 416 21.14 -0.54 -4.32
C ALA A 416 20.39 0.68 -3.79
N ASP A 417 20.43 1.79 -4.53
CA ASP A 417 19.69 3.01 -4.18
C ASP A 417 18.17 2.75 -4.16
N HIS A 418 17.65 1.98 -5.12
CA HIS A 418 16.26 1.56 -5.17
C HIS A 418 15.82 0.77 -3.92
N TYR A 419 16.70 -0.09 -3.39
CA TYR A 419 16.44 -0.83 -2.15
C TYR A 419 16.61 0.03 -0.90
N GLN A 420 17.62 0.89 -0.87
CA GLN A 420 17.84 1.86 0.22
C GLN A 420 16.65 2.82 0.39
N THR A 421 15.99 3.16 -0.72
CA THR A 421 14.83 4.04 -0.77
C THR A 421 13.51 3.30 -0.93
N SER A 422 13.42 2.03 -0.51
CA SER A 422 12.18 1.25 -0.57
C SER A 422 11.05 1.82 0.33
N THR A 423 9.83 1.29 0.15
CA THR A 423 8.61 1.70 0.87
C THR A 423 8.84 1.71 2.39
N MET A 424 8.39 2.78 3.06
CA MET A 424 8.68 3.16 4.45
C MET A 424 10.16 3.49 4.74
N ARG A 425 11.10 2.70 4.19
CA ARG A 425 12.54 2.84 4.47
C ARG A 425 13.11 4.19 4.05
N ALA A 426 12.70 4.69 2.88
CA ALA A 426 13.16 5.96 2.30
C ALA A 426 13.18 7.13 3.30
N HIS A 427 12.24 7.13 4.24
CA HIS A 427 12.10 8.19 5.24
C HIS A 427 12.28 7.70 6.69
N THR A 428 12.54 6.42 6.94
CA THR A 428 12.72 5.89 8.30
C THR A 428 14.15 5.43 8.59
N LYS A 429 14.97 5.29 7.55
CA LYS A 429 16.41 5.00 7.61
C LYS A 429 17.12 6.04 6.75
N GLY A 430 18.33 6.46 7.13
CA GLY A 430 19.09 7.52 6.47
C GLY A 430 19.56 8.59 7.45
N GLY A 431 18.71 8.92 8.44
CA GLY A 431 18.95 9.97 9.42
C GLY A 431 17.66 10.70 9.75
N SER A 432 17.72 11.75 10.57
CA SER A 432 16.51 12.55 10.86
C SER A 432 16.10 13.42 9.68
N GLU A 433 17.05 13.80 8.83
CA GLU A 433 16.87 14.67 7.68
C GLU A 433 15.95 14.06 6.61
N VAL A 434 16.05 12.75 6.36
CA VAL A 434 15.16 12.07 5.38
C VAL A 434 13.71 11.96 5.85
N MET A 435 13.46 12.24 7.13
CA MET A 435 12.15 12.15 7.75
C MET A 435 11.56 13.53 8.05
N LEU A 436 12.33 14.40 8.70
CA LEU A 436 11.91 15.74 9.14
C LEU A 436 12.04 16.75 8.01
N ASP A 437 13.21 16.87 7.40
CA ASP A 437 13.46 17.92 6.41
C ASP A 437 12.66 17.64 5.12
N SER A 438 12.62 16.37 4.70
CA SER A 438 11.78 15.94 3.58
C SER A 438 10.29 16.24 3.77
N LEU A 439 9.75 16.18 5.00
CA LEU A 439 8.36 16.58 5.23
C LEU A 439 8.13 18.05 4.88
N TRP A 440 9.01 18.93 5.35
CA TRP A 440 8.86 20.38 5.13
C TRP A 440 9.05 20.73 3.66
N GLU A 441 10.03 20.11 2.99
CA GLU A 441 10.25 20.26 1.55
C GLU A 441 8.99 19.86 0.77
N LYS A 442 8.37 18.72 1.12
CA LYS A 442 7.16 18.23 0.43
C LYS A 442 5.92 19.04 0.75
N TYR A 443 5.82 19.58 1.96
CA TYR A 443 4.77 20.55 2.30
C TYR A 443 4.81 21.77 1.37
N GLU A 444 6.00 22.34 1.13
CA GLU A 444 6.18 23.47 0.22
C GLU A 444 6.01 23.06 -1.25
N GLU A 445 6.64 21.97 -1.68
CA GLU A 445 6.62 21.51 -3.08
C GLU A 445 5.19 21.26 -3.60
N PHE A 446 4.34 20.69 -2.74
CA PHE A 446 2.95 20.37 -3.07
C PHE A 446 1.95 21.48 -2.73
N ASN A 447 2.40 22.67 -2.34
CA ASN A 447 1.54 23.78 -1.94
C ASN A 447 0.48 23.31 -0.93
N ALA A 448 0.90 22.63 0.14
CA ALA A 448 -0.01 22.10 1.15
C ALA A 448 -0.41 23.19 2.15
N ASP A 449 -1.61 23.04 2.71
CA ASP A 449 -2.18 23.93 3.72
C ASP A 449 -2.05 23.34 5.14
N MET A 450 -1.91 22.01 5.20
CA MET A 450 -1.82 21.28 6.47
C MET A 450 -1.04 19.97 6.32
N ILE A 451 -0.64 19.42 7.46
CA ILE A 451 0.01 18.11 7.57
C ILE A 451 -0.88 17.18 8.38
N ILE A 452 -1.08 15.97 7.85
CA ILE A 452 -1.70 14.87 8.59
C ILE A 452 -0.59 13.86 8.91
N MET A 453 -0.18 13.83 10.17
CA MET A 453 0.82 12.88 10.65
C MET A 453 0.12 11.62 11.14
N PHE A 454 0.35 10.48 10.49
CA PHE A 454 -0.04 9.20 11.06
C PHE A 454 0.84 8.90 12.27
N ASP A 455 0.22 8.80 13.44
CA ASP A 455 0.90 8.46 14.69
C ASP A 455 0.71 6.95 14.93
N GLN A 456 1.54 6.15 14.24
CA GLN A 456 1.54 4.70 14.40
C GLN A 456 2.08 4.35 15.79
N ILE A 457 1.19 3.93 16.69
CA ILE A 457 1.52 3.77 18.11
C ILE A 457 2.60 2.70 18.38
N SER A 458 2.66 1.68 17.51
CA SER A 458 3.65 0.60 17.62
C SER A 458 4.98 0.89 16.89
N CYS A 459 5.08 2.03 16.17
CA CYS A 459 6.32 2.42 15.50
C CYS A 459 7.28 3.12 16.45
N LYS A 460 8.25 2.37 16.98
CA LYS A 460 9.27 2.91 17.89
C LYS A 460 10.18 3.95 17.23
N GLY A 461 10.45 3.81 15.93
CA GLY A 461 11.33 4.73 15.19
C GLY A 461 10.76 6.15 15.09
N VAL A 462 9.54 6.27 14.56
CA VAL A 462 8.88 7.59 14.40
C VAL A 462 8.39 8.10 15.75
N GLY A 463 7.87 7.21 16.61
CA GLY A 463 7.42 7.56 17.96
C GLY A 463 8.50 8.25 18.79
N ALA A 464 9.78 7.89 18.61
CA ALA A 464 10.90 8.51 19.31
C ALA A 464 11.17 9.98 18.93
N ILE A 465 10.70 10.44 17.77
CA ILE A 465 10.94 11.80 17.26
C ILE A 465 9.66 12.62 17.08
N ASN A 466 8.52 12.14 17.57
CA ASN A 466 7.22 12.82 17.46
C ASN A 466 7.25 14.28 17.94
N GLY A 467 7.95 14.56 19.05
CA GLY A 467 8.09 15.93 19.56
C GLY A 467 8.80 16.89 18.60
N LEU A 468 9.71 16.38 17.76
CA LEU A 468 10.43 17.20 16.77
C LEU A 468 9.50 17.66 15.64
N PHE A 469 8.53 16.82 15.24
CA PHE A 469 7.51 17.23 14.27
C PHE A 469 6.60 18.31 14.85
N GLU A 470 6.15 18.15 16.09
CA GLU A 470 5.25 19.11 16.76
C GLU A 470 5.91 20.48 16.92
N GLU A 471 7.13 20.51 17.45
CA GLU A 471 7.89 21.76 17.56
C GLU A 471 8.22 22.33 16.18
N GLY A 472 8.55 21.48 15.20
CA GLY A 472 8.87 21.87 13.83
C GLY A 472 7.71 22.55 13.11
N ALA A 473 6.50 21.99 13.23
CA ALA A 473 5.27 22.54 12.68
C ALA A 473 4.88 23.84 13.41
N LEU A 474 4.95 23.87 14.74
CA LEU A 474 4.64 25.06 15.54
C LEU A 474 5.54 26.25 15.17
N ARG A 475 6.86 26.03 15.06
CA ARG A 475 7.82 27.09 14.67
C ARG A 475 7.56 27.65 13.27
N ARG A 476 7.01 26.83 12.38
CA ARG A 476 6.67 27.22 10.99
C ARG A 476 5.25 27.78 10.86
N GLY A 477 4.44 27.71 11.91
CA GLY A 477 3.03 28.08 11.85
C GLY A 477 2.19 27.16 10.96
N ILE A 478 2.62 25.90 10.77
CA ILE A 478 1.92 24.93 9.92
C ILE A 478 0.86 24.19 10.75
N PRO A 479 -0.41 24.17 10.32
CA PRO A 479 -1.43 23.30 10.92
C PRO A 479 -1.06 21.83 10.75
N MET A 480 -0.82 21.13 11.86
CA MET A 480 -0.52 19.71 11.86
C MET A 480 -1.44 18.97 12.81
N VAL A 481 -2.09 17.92 12.30
CA VAL A 481 -2.92 17.00 13.08
C VAL A 481 -2.23 15.64 13.17
N ARG A 482 -2.27 15.04 14.35
CA ARG A 482 -1.88 13.64 14.54
C ARG A 482 -3.11 12.75 14.48
N VAL A 483 -3.01 11.67 13.73
CA VAL A 483 -4.04 10.65 13.63
C VAL A 483 -3.46 9.37 14.19
N ARG A 484 -3.90 8.99 15.39
CA ARG A 484 -3.45 7.75 16.02
C ARG A 484 -3.91 6.57 15.19
N GLN A 485 -3.04 5.58 15.01
CA GLN A 485 -3.35 4.36 14.28
C GLN A 485 -2.44 3.21 14.72
N ASP A 486 -2.82 1.97 14.43
CA ASP A 486 -1.96 0.79 14.70
C ASP A 486 -1.81 -0.16 13.49
N LEU A 487 -1.58 0.45 12.35
CA LEU A 487 -1.22 -0.07 11.04
C LEU A 487 -2.20 -1.09 10.50
N MET A 488 -2.17 -2.31 11.03
CA MET A 488 -3.04 -3.42 10.63
C MET A 488 -4.03 -3.82 11.73
N ASP A 489 -3.81 -3.44 12.97
CA ASP A 489 -4.68 -3.80 14.09
C ASP A 489 -5.81 -2.76 14.27
N PRO A 490 -7.08 -3.13 14.05
CA PRO A 490 -8.21 -2.26 14.34
C PRO A 490 -8.63 -2.28 15.82
N THR A 491 -8.09 -3.19 16.65
CA THR A 491 -8.54 -3.40 18.03
C THR A 491 -7.91 -2.40 19.00
N SER A 492 -6.68 -1.97 18.72
CA SER A 492 -5.99 -0.93 19.50
C SER A 492 -6.50 0.47 19.20
N ILE A 493 -6.67 0.83 17.92
CA ILE A 493 -7.26 2.10 17.48
C ILE A 493 -8.22 1.84 16.31
N THR A 494 -9.49 2.15 16.52
CA THR A 494 -10.55 1.94 15.52
C THR A 494 -10.53 3.01 14.42
N ARG A 495 -11.10 2.70 13.24
CA ARG A 495 -11.32 3.67 12.16
C ARG A 495 -12.11 4.89 12.63
N ARG A 496 -13.08 4.71 13.52
CA ARG A 496 -13.89 5.79 14.11
C ARG A 496 -13.07 6.71 15.00
N GLU A 497 -12.13 6.17 15.78
CA GLU A 497 -11.20 6.98 16.57
C GLU A 497 -10.24 7.78 15.69
N MET A 498 -9.73 7.18 14.61
CA MET A 498 -8.94 7.90 13.59
C MET A 498 -9.72 9.09 13.01
N ARG A 499 -11.00 8.87 12.65
CA ARG A 499 -11.87 9.96 12.16
C ARG A 499 -12.06 11.03 13.22
N ASN A 500 -12.21 10.65 14.48
CA ASN A 500 -12.44 11.57 15.58
C ASN A 500 -11.24 12.51 15.82
N ASP A 501 -10.00 12.01 15.68
CA ASP A 501 -8.79 12.85 15.78
C ASP A 501 -8.82 14.00 14.74
N ILE A 502 -9.21 13.69 13.49
CA ILE A 502 -9.40 14.70 12.43
C ILE A 502 -10.62 15.60 12.72
N ASN A 503 -11.76 15.03 13.11
CA ASN A 503 -12.98 15.79 13.35
C ASN A 503 -12.76 16.87 14.43
N ILE A 504 -12.13 16.50 15.55
CA ILE A 504 -11.80 17.43 16.63
C ILE A 504 -10.88 18.54 16.13
N PHE A 505 -9.85 18.20 15.35
CA PHE A 505 -8.92 19.17 14.79
C PHE A 505 -9.62 20.15 13.85
N MET A 506 -10.41 19.65 12.90
CA MET A 506 -11.10 20.49 11.93
C MET A 506 -12.11 21.44 12.59
N GLN A 507 -12.84 20.97 13.61
CA GLN A 507 -13.83 21.81 14.30
C GLN A 507 -13.19 22.79 15.28
N SER A 508 -12.21 22.33 16.07
CA SER A 508 -11.70 23.10 17.22
C SER A 508 -10.50 23.97 16.86
N VAL A 509 -9.65 23.52 15.92
CA VAL A 509 -8.44 24.22 15.51
C VAL A 509 -8.68 24.99 14.21
N MET A 510 -9.26 24.34 13.20
CA MET A 510 -9.51 24.97 11.91
C MET A 510 -10.82 25.77 11.85
N GLY A 511 -11.77 25.52 12.76
CA GLY A 511 -13.06 26.23 12.79
C GLY A 511 -13.97 25.90 11.59
N GLU A 512 -13.81 24.71 11.02
CA GLU A 512 -14.48 24.27 9.79
C GLU A 512 -15.76 23.48 10.07
N GLU A 513 -16.72 23.59 9.14
CA GLU A 513 -17.92 22.74 9.09
C GLU A 513 -17.74 21.65 8.04
N PRO A 514 -18.17 20.40 8.28
CA PRO A 514 -17.97 19.31 7.32
C PRO A 514 -18.64 19.58 5.97
N VAL A 515 -18.01 19.12 4.89
CA VAL A 515 -18.60 19.09 3.54
C VAL A 515 -19.83 18.18 3.53
N ASP A 516 -19.75 17.03 4.20
CA ASP A 516 -20.88 16.12 4.42
C ASP A 516 -20.93 15.72 5.90
N ALA A 517 -21.82 16.38 6.65
CA ALA A 517 -22.03 16.12 8.07
C ALA A 517 -22.45 14.67 8.39
N SER A 518 -22.97 13.92 7.41
CA SER A 518 -23.34 12.52 7.64
C SER A 518 -22.13 11.59 7.74
N LEU A 519 -20.97 12.00 7.23
CA LEU A 519 -19.71 11.21 7.26
C LEU A 519 -18.83 11.50 8.47
N VAL A 520 -19.20 12.48 9.32
CA VAL A 520 -18.44 12.82 10.54
C VAL A 520 -18.40 11.63 11.48
N ASP A 521 -19.54 10.96 11.66
CA ASP A 521 -19.68 9.85 12.59
C ASP A 521 -20.61 8.78 12.01
N PHE A 522 -20.04 7.62 11.73
CA PHE A 522 -20.75 6.42 11.29
C PHE A 522 -20.02 5.19 11.82
N ASP A 523 -20.75 4.08 11.92
CA ASP A 523 -20.20 2.81 12.39
C ASP A 523 -19.66 1.99 11.21
N ASP A 524 -18.43 1.51 11.36
CA ASP A 524 -17.70 0.66 10.42
C ASP A 524 -16.88 -0.42 11.15
N ASP A 525 -17.27 -0.76 12.38
CA ASP A 525 -16.63 -1.76 13.24
C ASP A 525 -16.64 -3.18 12.67
N GLU A 526 -17.65 -3.54 11.88
CA GLU A 526 -17.81 -4.84 11.21
C GLU A 526 -17.45 -4.76 9.71
N SER A 527 -16.80 -3.68 9.28
CA SER A 527 -16.43 -3.51 7.88
C SER A 527 -15.41 -4.55 7.45
N TRP A 528 -15.61 -5.09 6.25
CA TRP A 528 -14.68 -6.01 5.64
C TRP A 528 -13.41 -5.34 5.16
#